data_AF-A0A1F9UZU7-F1
#
_entry.id   AF-A0A1F9UZU7-F1
#
_cell.length_a   1.000
_cell.length_b   1.000
_cell.length_c   1.000
_cell.angle_alpha   90.00
_cell.angle_beta   90.00
_cell.angle_gamma   90.00
#
_symmetry.space_group_name_H-M   'P 1'
#
loop_
_entity.id
_entity.type
_entity.pdbx_description
1 polymer ?
#
loop_
_entity_poly.entity_id
_entity_poly.type
_entity_poly.pdbx_seq_one_letter_code
_entity_poly.pdbx_strand_id
1 'polypeptide(L)'
;MQMLNRYFTPFALALIVMAVYFRADEFNTAGLHTPMIAVSILFADVAVNWWVGRNQYRWAAWAPRFRQIQVWLNYLWASVLFYLLFPYWSPMWLLLVVAPTAAALTTSRLETVLCALASAGTMILIYWERQSRSLSPEFLGMALSQALFIIIFALFVHGLAQNALRMRDHNLS
;
A
#
# COMPACT_ATOMS: atom_id res chain seq x y z
N MET A 1 -5.32 -1.59 -14.11
CA MET A 1 -3.92 -1.30 -13.75
C MET A 1 -3.57 0.18 -13.90
N GLN A 2 -3.91 0.84 -15.02
CA GLN A 2 -3.64 2.29 -15.18
C GLN A 2 -4.35 3.17 -14.14
N MET A 3 -5.59 2.83 -13.75
CA MET A 3 -6.30 3.55 -12.67
C MET A 3 -5.62 3.39 -11.30
N LEU A 4 -4.97 2.25 -11.04
CA LEU A 4 -4.28 2.01 -9.77
C LEU A 4 -3.07 2.96 -9.64
N ASN A 5 -2.11 2.86 -10.55
CA ASN A 5 -0.93 3.73 -10.51
C ASN A 5 -1.29 5.21 -10.66
N ARG A 6 -2.39 5.54 -11.35
CA ARG A 6 -2.84 6.93 -11.51
C ARG A 6 -3.25 7.59 -10.19
N TYR A 7 -3.80 6.86 -9.22
CA TYR A 7 -4.28 7.44 -7.97
C TYR A 7 -3.42 7.07 -6.75
N PHE A 8 -2.80 5.90 -6.75
CA PHE A 8 -2.03 5.43 -5.60
C PHE A 8 -0.64 6.04 -5.52
N THR A 9 0.04 6.21 -6.65
CA THR A 9 1.33 6.90 -6.71
C THR A 9 1.26 8.36 -6.22
N PRO A 10 0.32 9.21 -6.69
CA PRO A 10 0.23 10.58 -6.17
C PRO A 10 -0.20 10.62 -4.70
N PHE A 11 -0.99 9.65 -4.23
CA PHE A 11 -1.31 9.54 -2.81
C PHE A 11 -0.07 9.23 -1.96
N ALA A 12 0.74 8.25 -2.35
CA ALA A 12 2.00 7.94 -1.65
C ALA A 12 2.96 9.13 -1.69
N LEU A 13 3.07 9.81 -2.84
CA LEU A 13 3.89 11.00 -2.98
C LEU A 13 3.39 12.14 -2.09
N ALA A 14 2.08 12.37 -2.02
CA ALA A 14 1.51 13.36 -1.12
C ALA A 14 1.81 13.04 0.35
N LEU A 15 1.71 11.77 0.76
CA LEU A 15 2.08 11.35 2.12
C LEU A 15 3.56 11.60 2.42
N ILE A 16 4.46 11.29 1.50
CA ILE A 16 5.90 11.56 1.68
C ILE A 16 6.17 13.06 1.73
N VAL A 17 5.60 13.85 0.81
CA VAL A 17 5.77 15.30 0.80
C VAL A 17 5.25 15.92 2.10
N MET A 18 4.09 15.48 2.59
CA MET A 18 3.56 15.93 3.88
C MET A 18 4.48 15.52 5.04
N ALA A 19 4.97 14.27 5.06
CA ALA A 19 5.92 13.82 6.08
C ALA A 19 7.20 14.66 6.07
N VAL A 20 7.75 14.97 4.90
CA VAL A 20 8.94 15.83 4.75
C VAL A 20 8.65 17.26 5.18
N TYR A 21 7.50 17.82 4.78
CA TYR A 21 7.14 19.20 5.09
C TYR A 21 6.93 19.41 6.60
N PHE A 22 6.13 18.56 7.25
CA PHE A 22 5.79 18.73 8.66
C PHE A 22 6.89 18.29 9.63
N ARG A 23 7.88 17.50 9.18
CA ARG A 23 8.99 17.02 10.03
C ARG A 23 10.37 17.42 9.49
N ALA A 24 10.44 18.45 8.65
CA ALA A 24 11.69 18.92 8.06
C ALA A 24 12.81 19.15 9.10
N ASP A 25 12.43 19.65 10.27
CA ASP A 25 13.32 20.00 11.37
C ASP A 25 13.98 18.77 12.01
N GLU A 26 13.23 17.68 12.18
CA GLU A 26 13.73 16.41 12.72
C GLU A 26 14.67 15.70 11.75
N PHE A 27 14.42 15.82 10.44
CA PHE A 27 15.30 15.26 9.41
C PHE A 27 16.65 15.97 9.32
N ASN A 28 16.66 17.30 9.46
CA ASN A 28 17.91 18.09 9.45
C ASN A 28 18.76 17.83 10.70
N THR A 29 18.13 17.57 11.86
CA THR A 29 18.84 17.38 13.13
C THR A 29 19.42 15.96 13.27
N ALA A 30 18.80 14.95 12.64
CA ALA A 30 19.24 13.57 12.71
C ALA A 30 20.39 13.21 11.74
N GLY A 31 20.81 14.11 10.84
CA GLY A 31 21.85 13.83 9.83
C GLY A 31 21.51 12.68 8.88
N LEU A 32 20.24 12.28 8.84
CA LEU A 32 19.77 11.07 8.19
C LEU A 32 19.10 11.43 6.86
N HIS A 33 19.68 10.98 5.75
CA HIS A 33 19.14 11.08 4.39
C HIS A 33 17.84 10.28 4.17
N THR A 34 17.09 9.95 5.22
CA THR A 34 15.81 9.23 5.19
C THR A 34 14.79 9.79 4.21
N PRO A 35 14.57 11.12 4.09
CA PRO A 35 13.60 11.63 3.14
C PRO A 35 14.05 11.44 1.68
N MET A 36 15.36 11.56 1.41
CA MET A 36 15.92 11.30 0.07
C MET A 36 15.82 9.82 -0.30
N ILE A 37 16.06 8.91 0.64
CA ILE A 37 15.89 7.46 0.43
C ILE A 37 14.41 7.14 0.16
N ALA A 38 13.48 7.69 0.94
CA ALA A 38 12.05 7.50 0.72
C ALA A 38 11.58 7.99 -0.65
N VAL A 39 12.01 9.19 -1.07
CA VAL A 39 11.73 9.72 -2.41
C VAL A 39 12.36 8.85 -3.49
N SER A 40 13.58 8.36 -3.28
CA SER A 40 14.27 7.47 -4.22
C SER A 40 13.55 6.12 -4.37
N ILE A 41 13.05 5.56 -3.26
CA ILE A 41 12.23 4.34 -3.25
C ILE A 41 10.92 4.58 -4.00
N LEU A 42 10.26 5.71 -3.76
CA LEU A 42 9.03 6.05 -4.48
C LEU A 42 9.30 6.24 -5.97
N PHE A 43 10.40 6.89 -6.35
CA PHE A 43 10.79 7.02 -7.75
C PHE A 43 11.09 5.65 -8.39
N ALA A 44 11.78 4.77 -7.68
CA ALA A 44 12.03 3.40 -8.11
C ALA A 44 10.73 2.60 -8.27
N ASP A 45 9.81 2.71 -7.32
CA ASP A 45 8.49 2.10 -7.40
C ASP A 45 7.73 2.57 -8.65
N VAL A 46 7.70 3.88 -8.92
CA VAL A 46 7.08 4.46 -10.12
C VAL A 46 7.73 3.97 -11.40
N ALA A 47 9.06 3.97 -11.46
CA ALA A 47 9.80 3.56 -12.64
C ALA A 47 9.54 2.07 -12.95
N VAL A 48 9.57 1.21 -11.94
CA VAL A 48 9.29 -0.22 -12.10
C VAL A 48 7.84 -0.44 -12.50
N ASN A 49 6.90 0.22 -11.84
CA ASN A 49 5.47 0.15 -12.16
C ASN A 49 5.17 0.62 -13.60
N TRP A 50 5.84 1.67 -14.06
CA TRP A 50 5.73 2.16 -15.43
C TRP A 50 6.31 1.17 -16.44
N TRP A 51 7.50 0.62 -16.15
CA TRP A 51 8.16 -0.36 -17.03
C TRP A 51 7.34 -1.65 -17.16
N VAL A 52 6.84 -2.19 -16.05
CA VAL A 52 5.95 -3.36 -16.05
C VAL A 52 4.67 -3.05 -16.84
N GLY A 53 4.05 -1.90 -16.62
CA GLY A 53 2.83 -1.49 -17.34
C GLY A 53 3.05 -1.39 -18.85
N ARG A 54 4.19 -0.87 -19.29
CA ARG A 54 4.53 -0.77 -20.72
C ARG A 54 4.77 -2.16 -21.35
N ASN A 55 5.36 -3.09 -20.62
CA ASN A 55 5.69 -4.42 -21.13
C ASN A 55 4.57 -5.45 -20.96
N GLN A 56 3.50 -5.14 -20.22
CA GLN A 56 2.35 -6.04 -20.03
C GLN A 56 1.71 -6.49 -21.36
N TYR A 57 1.64 -5.62 -22.36
CA TYR A 57 1.08 -5.96 -23.67
C TYR A 57 1.95 -6.95 -24.46
N ARG A 58 3.28 -6.92 -24.26
CA ARG A 58 4.21 -7.84 -24.95
C ARG A 58 4.11 -9.26 -24.40
N TRP A 59 3.61 -9.43 -23.19
CA TRP A 59 3.50 -10.72 -22.50
C TRP A 59 2.07 -11.02 -22.08
N ALA A 60 1.13 -10.90 -23.03
CA ALA A 60 -0.30 -11.10 -22.79
C ALA A 60 -0.63 -12.46 -22.14
N ALA A 61 0.07 -13.54 -22.51
CA ALA A 61 -0.12 -14.87 -21.92
C ALA A 61 0.23 -14.94 -20.42
N TRP A 62 1.08 -14.02 -19.94
CA TRP A 62 1.50 -13.94 -18.53
C TRP A 62 0.83 -12.80 -17.76
N ALA A 63 -0.08 -12.07 -18.41
CA ALA A 63 -0.73 -10.90 -17.83
C ALA A 63 -1.36 -11.15 -16.44
N PRO A 64 -2.03 -12.29 -16.15
CA PRO A 64 -2.55 -12.56 -14.80
C PRO A 64 -1.45 -12.61 -13.73
N ARG A 65 -0.33 -13.29 -14.02
CA ARG A 65 0.80 -13.42 -13.10
C ARG A 65 1.52 -12.09 -12.89
N PHE A 66 1.71 -11.30 -13.95
CA PHE A 66 2.29 -9.96 -13.83
C PHE A 66 1.47 -9.05 -12.93
N ARG A 67 0.13 -9.15 -12.98
CA ARG A 67 -0.74 -8.38 -12.08
C ARG A 67 -0.53 -8.76 -10.62
N GLN A 68 -0.41 -10.05 -10.33
CA GLN A 68 -0.15 -10.54 -8.98
C GLN A 68 1.23 -10.12 -8.46
N ILE A 69 2.28 -10.26 -9.28
CA ILE A 69 3.64 -9.82 -8.94
C ILE A 69 3.64 -8.32 -8.62
N GLN A 70 2.92 -7.51 -9.40
CA GLN A 70 2.85 -6.07 -9.19
C GLN A 70 2.18 -5.69 -7.87
N VAL A 71 1.12 -6.40 -7.46
CA VAL A 71 0.49 -6.21 -6.15
C VAL A 71 1.48 -6.47 -5.02
N TRP A 72 2.22 -7.58 -5.09
CA TRP A 72 3.22 -7.93 -4.08
C TRP A 72 4.41 -6.98 -4.06
N LEU A 73 4.82 -6.49 -5.23
CA LEU A 73 5.88 -5.49 -5.33
C LEU A 73 5.44 -4.16 -4.68
N ASN A 74 4.23 -3.69 -4.96
CA ASN A 74 3.67 -2.50 -4.32
C ASN A 74 3.57 -2.67 -2.80
N TYR A 75 3.15 -3.86 -2.34
CA TYR A 75 3.15 -4.20 -0.93
C TYR A 75 4.56 -4.12 -0.31
N LEU A 76 5.58 -4.64 -0.99
CA LEU A 76 6.96 -4.61 -0.51
C LEU A 76 7.48 -3.18 -0.40
N TRP A 77 7.25 -2.34 -1.41
CA TRP A 77 7.62 -0.92 -1.36
C TRP A 77 6.87 -0.16 -0.25
N ALA A 78 5.56 -0.37 -0.13
CA ALA A 78 4.77 0.23 0.92
C ALA A 78 5.26 -0.19 2.32
N SER A 79 5.64 -1.45 2.50
CA SER A 79 6.17 -1.97 3.77
C SER A 79 7.51 -1.32 4.14
N VAL A 80 8.42 -1.19 3.18
CA VAL A 80 9.73 -0.53 3.38
C VAL A 80 9.52 0.95 3.69
N LEU A 81 8.70 1.66 2.91
CA LEU A 81 8.39 3.07 3.13
C LEU A 81 7.73 3.30 4.50
N PHE A 82 6.79 2.44 4.87
CA PHE A 82 6.15 2.50 6.18
C PHE A 82 7.16 2.29 7.30
N TYR A 83 8.03 1.29 7.21
CA TYR A 83 9.06 1.05 8.23
C TYR A 83 10.03 2.23 8.42
N LEU A 84 10.38 2.91 7.33
CA LEU A 84 11.29 4.06 7.35
C LEU A 84 10.60 5.33 7.86
N LEU A 85 9.35 5.56 7.48
CA LEU A 85 8.66 6.84 7.68
C LEU A 85 7.70 6.84 8.87
N PHE A 86 7.37 5.67 9.40
CA PHE A 86 6.50 5.52 10.57
C PHE A 86 6.86 6.43 11.75
N PRO A 87 8.14 6.57 12.14
CA PRO A 87 8.51 7.43 13.28
C PRO A 87 8.17 8.92 13.06
N TYR A 88 8.09 9.35 11.82
CA TYR A 88 7.98 10.76 11.45
C TYR A 88 6.52 11.17 11.17
N TRP A 89 5.72 10.27 10.59
CA TRP A 89 4.37 10.61 10.16
C TRP A 89 3.36 9.52 10.55
N SER A 90 2.38 9.90 11.37
CA SER A 90 1.39 8.97 11.95
C SER A 90 0.50 8.25 10.91
N PRO A 91 -0.06 8.91 9.87
CA PRO A 91 -0.97 8.23 8.94
C PRO A 91 -0.26 7.42 7.84
N MET A 92 1.02 7.08 7.99
CA MET A 92 1.78 6.31 6.99
C MET A 92 1.28 4.88 6.82
N TRP A 93 0.53 4.36 7.78
CA TRP A 93 -0.11 3.04 7.70
C TRP A 93 -1.07 2.94 6.50
N LEU A 94 -1.58 4.08 6.00
CA LEU A 94 -2.43 4.12 4.80
C LEU A 94 -1.72 3.60 3.54
N LEU A 95 -0.39 3.61 3.49
CA LEU A 95 0.37 2.99 2.40
C LEU A 95 0.10 1.48 2.32
N LEU A 96 -0.12 0.83 3.46
CA LEU A 96 -0.41 -0.61 3.53
C LEU A 96 -1.83 -0.96 3.10
N VAL A 97 -2.73 0.02 2.97
CA VAL A 97 -4.08 -0.18 2.39
C VAL A 97 -4.01 -0.30 0.87
N VAL A 98 -2.99 0.27 0.23
CA VAL A 98 -2.87 0.36 -1.23
C VAL A 98 -2.77 -1.00 -1.90
N ALA A 99 -1.88 -1.86 -1.42
CA ALA A 99 -1.67 -3.19 -2.00
C ALA A 99 -2.90 -4.10 -1.92
N PRO A 100 -3.60 -4.25 -0.77
CA PRO A 100 -4.80 -5.07 -0.71
C PRO A 100 -5.97 -4.44 -1.48
N THR A 101 -6.02 -3.12 -1.61
CA THR A 101 -6.98 -2.47 -2.52
C THR A 101 -6.68 -2.79 -3.98
N ALA A 102 -5.40 -2.86 -4.36
CA ALA A 102 -4.98 -3.29 -5.69
C ALA A 102 -5.34 -4.75 -5.97
N ALA A 103 -5.11 -5.62 -4.99
CA ALA A 103 -5.54 -7.01 -5.04
C ALA A 103 -7.06 -7.09 -5.24
N ALA A 104 -7.83 -6.36 -4.44
CA ALA A 104 -9.29 -6.33 -4.49
C ALA A 104 -9.85 -6.04 -5.89
N LEU A 105 -9.19 -5.15 -6.64
CA LEU A 105 -9.61 -4.74 -7.99
C LEU A 105 -9.16 -5.68 -9.10
N THR A 106 -8.15 -6.51 -8.87
CA THR A 106 -7.45 -7.21 -9.96
C THR A 106 -7.31 -8.72 -9.79
N THR A 107 -7.55 -9.23 -8.59
CA THR A 107 -7.32 -10.63 -8.22
C THR A 107 -8.55 -11.26 -7.54
N SER A 108 -8.41 -12.52 -7.11
CA SER A 108 -9.48 -13.25 -6.45
C SER A 108 -9.72 -12.78 -5.00
N ARG A 109 -10.88 -13.12 -4.45
CA ARG A 109 -11.26 -12.79 -3.06
C ARG A 109 -10.23 -13.33 -2.05
N LEU A 110 -9.77 -14.56 -2.25
CA LEU A 110 -8.81 -15.21 -1.35
C LEU A 110 -7.46 -14.48 -1.37
N GLU A 111 -6.96 -14.12 -2.55
CA GLU A 111 -5.71 -13.38 -2.69
C GLU A 111 -5.81 -11.96 -2.10
N THR A 112 -6.97 -11.33 -2.22
CA THR A 112 -7.27 -10.04 -1.58
C THR A 112 -7.19 -10.16 -0.06
N VAL A 113 -7.81 -11.19 0.52
CA VAL A 113 -7.78 -11.44 1.96
C VAL A 113 -6.36 -11.71 2.44
N LEU A 114 -5.61 -12.57 1.74
CA LEU A 114 -4.22 -12.87 2.08
C LEU A 114 -3.35 -11.62 2.05
N CYS A 115 -3.50 -10.77 1.03
CA CYS A 115 -2.76 -9.51 0.93
C CYS A 115 -3.14 -8.53 2.06
N ALA A 116 -4.42 -8.46 2.41
CA ALA A 116 -4.90 -7.61 3.50
C ALA A 116 -4.38 -8.08 4.87
N LEU A 117 -4.39 -9.39 5.11
CA LEU A 117 -3.82 -9.99 6.32
C LEU A 117 -2.31 -9.78 6.41
N ALA A 118 -1.58 -9.95 5.30
CA ALA A 118 -0.16 -9.66 5.25
C ALA A 118 0.13 -8.18 5.56
N SER A 119 -0.66 -7.27 4.99
CA SER A 119 -0.54 -5.81 5.22
C SER A 119 -0.83 -5.42 6.66
N ALA A 120 -1.94 -5.92 7.22
CA ALA A 120 -2.29 -5.71 8.62
C ALA A 120 -1.25 -6.31 9.58
N GLY A 121 -0.79 -7.53 9.30
CA GLY A 121 0.22 -8.22 10.09
C GLY A 121 1.55 -7.47 10.10
N THR A 122 2.02 -7.00 8.95
CA THR A 122 3.25 -6.22 8.83
C THR A 122 3.15 -4.88 9.56
N MET A 123 1.98 -4.23 9.53
CA MET A 123 1.76 -3.03 10.31
C MET A 123 1.92 -3.27 11.81
N ILE A 124 1.26 -4.31 12.34
CA ILE A 124 1.35 -4.69 13.77
C ILE A 124 2.78 -5.07 14.14
N LEU A 125 3.47 -5.84 13.28
CA LEU A 125 4.86 -6.24 13.49
C LEU A 125 5.78 -5.00 13.62
N ILE A 126 5.60 -4.01 12.73
CA ILE A 126 6.42 -2.79 12.75
C ILE A 126 6.12 -1.95 14.00
N TYR A 127 4.86 -1.84 14.42
CA TYR A 127 4.51 -1.17 15.68
C TYR A 127 5.15 -1.87 16.88
N TRP A 128 5.12 -3.20 16.90
CA TRP A 128 5.73 -4.00 17.96
C TRP A 128 7.24 -3.78 18.08
N GLU A 129 7.96 -3.82 16.95
CA GLU A 129 9.41 -3.64 16.93
C GLU A 129 9.83 -2.21 17.29
N ARG A 130 9.05 -1.19 16.89
CA ARG A 130 9.42 0.22 17.06
C ARG A 130 9.05 0.81 18.42
N GLN A 131 8.06 0.28 19.14
CA GLN A 131 7.62 0.78 20.46
C GLN A 131 8.16 -0.03 21.65
N SER A 132 9.39 -0.56 21.55
CA SER A 132 10.10 -1.20 22.68
C SER A 132 9.31 -2.34 23.35
N ARG A 133 8.71 -3.24 22.55
CA ARG A 133 8.01 -4.49 22.97
C ARG A 133 6.92 -4.33 24.04
N SER A 134 6.50 -3.10 24.35
CA SER A 134 5.42 -2.81 25.29
C SER A 134 4.44 -1.85 24.62
N LEU A 135 3.52 -2.42 23.84
CA LEU A 135 2.39 -1.66 23.34
C LEU A 135 1.49 -1.30 24.52
N SER A 136 1.39 -0.02 24.84
CA SER A 136 0.35 0.43 25.77
C SER A 136 -1.03 -0.02 25.25
N PRO A 137 -2.02 -0.25 26.13
CA PRO A 137 -3.36 -0.64 25.70
C PRO A 137 -3.97 0.31 24.67
N GLU A 138 -3.67 1.60 24.77
CA GLU A 138 -4.13 2.64 23.84
C GLU A 138 -3.54 2.45 22.44
N PHE A 139 -2.22 2.23 22.34
CA PHE A 139 -1.56 1.96 21.06
C PHE A 139 -2.00 0.63 20.45
N LEU A 140 -2.27 -0.38 21.26
CA LEU A 140 -2.78 -1.65 20.79
C LEU A 140 -4.21 -1.53 20.21
N GLY A 141 -5.09 -0.76 20.86
CA GLY A 141 -6.42 -0.44 20.33
C GLY A 141 -6.35 0.32 18.99
N MET A 142 -5.43 1.27 18.88
CA MET A 142 -5.15 1.98 17.63
C MET A 142 -4.64 1.03 16.53
N ALA A 143 -3.68 0.17 16.84
CA ALA A 143 -3.12 -0.80 15.90
C ALA A 143 -4.17 -1.80 15.39
N LEU A 144 -4.98 -2.36 16.29
CA LEU A 144 -6.00 -3.32 15.94
C LEU A 144 -7.12 -2.69 15.10
N SER A 145 -7.54 -1.47 15.42
CA SER A 145 -8.56 -0.76 14.62
C SER A 145 -8.06 -0.44 13.22
N GLN A 146 -6.81 0.00 13.07
CA GLN A 146 -6.18 0.20 11.76
C GLN A 146 -6.03 -1.11 10.97
N ALA A 147 -5.66 -2.21 11.63
CA ALA A 147 -5.55 -3.53 11.02
C ALA A 147 -6.90 -4.04 10.51
N LEU A 148 -7.93 -3.92 11.35
CA LEU A 148 -9.32 -4.23 10.97
C LEU A 148 -9.79 -3.36 9.81
N PHE A 149 -9.44 -2.07 9.79
CA PHE A 149 -9.76 -1.19 8.68
C PHE A 149 -9.15 -1.69 7.38
N ILE A 150 -7.86 -2.06 7.35
CA ILE A 150 -7.20 -2.59 6.15
C ILE A 150 -7.97 -3.79 5.58
N ILE A 151 -8.36 -4.72 6.45
CA ILE A 151 -9.06 -5.96 6.06
C ILE A 151 -10.47 -5.67 5.55
N ILE A 152 -11.26 -4.92 6.32
CA ILE A 152 -12.65 -4.60 5.98
C ILE A 152 -12.71 -3.77 4.71
N PHE A 153 -11.83 -2.77 4.58
CA PHE A 153 -11.79 -1.90 3.42
C PHE A 153 -11.44 -2.66 2.14
N ALA A 154 -10.45 -3.57 2.20
CA ALA A 154 -10.08 -4.38 1.04
C ALA A 154 -11.24 -5.30 0.59
N LEU A 155 -11.94 -5.91 1.54
CA LEU A 155 -13.12 -6.73 1.26
C LEU A 155 -14.28 -5.91 0.68
N PHE A 156 -14.50 -4.71 1.23
CA PHE A 156 -15.50 -3.77 0.75
C PHE A 156 -15.23 -3.37 -0.70
N VAL A 157 -14.00 -2.96 -1.03
CA VAL A 157 -13.60 -2.61 -2.40
C VAL A 157 -13.76 -3.81 -3.34
N HIS A 158 -13.41 -5.02 -2.89
CA HIS A 158 -13.60 -6.22 -3.70
C HIS A 158 -15.09 -6.45 -4.01
N GLY A 159 -15.97 -6.29 -3.01
CA GLY A 159 -17.42 -6.38 -3.18
C GLY A 159 -17.96 -5.34 -4.17
N LEU A 160 -17.49 -4.10 -4.07
CA LEU A 160 -17.84 -3.04 -5.03
C LEU A 160 -17.41 -3.39 -6.46
N ALA A 161 -16.18 -3.88 -6.63
CA ALA A 161 -15.66 -4.27 -7.93
C ALA A 161 -16.51 -5.38 -8.57
N GLN A 162 -16.87 -6.40 -7.79
CA GLN A 162 -17.72 -7.50 -8.26
C GLN A 162 -19.15 -7.02 -8.59
N ASN A 163 -19.73 -6.16 -7.77
CA ASN A 163 -21.08 -5.62 -8.04
C ASN A 163 -21.09 -4.73 -9.29
N ALA A 164 -20.05 -3.91 -9.50
CA ALA A 164 -19.94 -3.08 -10.71
C ALA A 164 -19.86 -3.93 -11.99
N LEU A 165 -19.12 -5.05 -11.94
CA LEU A 165 -19.06 -6.00 -13.06
C LEU A 165 -20.45 -6.62 -13.33
N ARG A 166 -21.15 -7.07 -12.28
CA ARG A 166 -22.50 -7.65 -12.42
C ARG A 166 -23.51 -6.66 -13.02
N MET A 167 -23.50 -5.41 -12.58
CA MET A 167 -24.39 -4.37 -13.13
C MET A 167 -24.10 -4.10 -14.61
N ARG A 168 -22.82 -4.07 -15.00
CA ARG A 168 -22.42 -3.92 -16.40
C ARG A 168 -22.93 -5.10 -17.24
N ASP A 169 -22.76 -6.32 -16.74
CA ASP A 169 -23.12 -7.52 -17.49
C ASP A 169 -24.65 -7.66 -17.64
N HIS A 170 -25.44 -7.20 -16.66
CA HIS A 170 -26.91 -7.08 -16.78
C HIS A 170 -27.38 -6.04 -17.80
N ASN A 171 -26.64 -4.95 -18.01
CA ASN A 171 -27.03 -3.92 -18.98
C ASN A 171 -26.72 -4.33 -20.44
N LEU A 172 -26.04 -5.46 -20.65
CA LEU A 172 -25.66 -5.98 -21.97
C LEU A 172 -26.53 -7.17 -22.43
N SER A 173 -27.46 -7.64 -21.59
CA SER A 173 -28.46 -8.67 -21.89
C SER A 173 -29.84 -8.08 -22.12
#